data_AF-A0A923VIF1-F1
#
_entry.id   AF-A0A923VIF1-F1
#
_cell.length_a   1.000
_cell.length_b   1.000
_cell.length_c   1.000
_cell.angle_alpha   90.00
_cell.angle_beta   90.00
_cell.angle_gamma   90.00
#
_symmetry.space_group_name_H-M   'P 1'
#
loop_
_entity.id
_entity.type
_entity.pdbx_description
1 polymer ?
#
loop_
_entity_poly.entity_id
_entity_poly.type
_entity_poly.pdbx_seq_one_letter_code
_entity_poly.pdbx_strand_id
1 'polypeptide(L)'
;MKKIFTYSIVAALMAVLFTSCAKEKIYDNRPNWLSQESGDVVYSNNLCGYYAVETNYGYTIIQNLDGLRTYKGDVLYGNFGGVGSRNFYNHTADVVTSGNVLQYDLTYNEALDALDYYCPTGSANGFRMTQSATAQSKIERITTPVKQ
;
A
#
# COMPACT_ATOMS: atom_id res chain seq x y z
N MET A 1 66.66 -7.23 4.28
CA MET A 1 65.46 -7.89 4.86
C MET A 1 64.39 -6.94 5.42
N LYS A 2 64.58 -5.60 5.47
CA LYS A 2 63.57 -4.67 6.03
C LYS A 2 62.37 -4.35 5.11
N LYS A 3 62.52 -4.44 3.78
CA LYS A 3 61.47 -4.04 2.82
C LYS A 3 60.27 -5.00 2.78
N ILE A 4 60.50 -6.29 3.09
CA ILE A 4 59.46 -7.33 3.05
C ILE A 4 58.42 -7.09 4.15
N PHE A 5 58.86 -6.66 5.33
CA PHE A 5 57.96 -6.31 6.44
C PHE A 5 57.06 -5.12 6.12
N THR A 6 57.54 -4.17 5.30
CA THR A 6 56.77 -2.98 4.93
C THR A 6 55.61 -3.32 3.99
N TYR A 7 55.83 -4.24 3.04
CA TYR A 7 54.78 -4.67 2.11
C TYR A 7 53.66 -5.46 2.80
N SER A 8 53.99 -6.28 3.80
CA SER A 8 52.99 -7.04 4.57
C SER A 8 52.04 -6.12 5.36
N ILE A 9 52.55 -5.02 5.92
CA ILE A 9 51.73 -4.06 6.67
C ILE A 9 50.77 -3.32 5.74
N VAL A 10 51.25 -2.89 4.57
CA VAL A 10 50.42 -2.18 3.57
C VAL A 10 49.33 -3.10 3.01
N ALA A 11 49.67 -4.37 2.73
CA ALA A 11 48.69 -5.35 2.25
C ALA A 11 47.60 -5.65 3.28
N ALA A 12 47.95 -5.75 4.58
CA ALA A 12 46.99 -5.96 5.65
C ALA A 12 46.04 -4.76 5.83
N LEU A 13 46.56 -3.53 5.75
CA LEU A 13 45.75 -2.30 5.83
C LEU A 13 44.76 -2.18 4.67
N MET A 14 45.18 -2.52 3.45
CA MET A 14 44.28 -2.55 2.28
C MET A 14 43.19 -3.61 2.43
N ALA A 15 43.52 -4.81 2.92
CA ALA A 15 42.53 -5.87 3.13
C ALA A 15 41.42 -5.43 4.12
N VAL A 16 41.78 -4.73 5.19
CA VAL A 16 40.80 -4.22 6.18
C VAL A 16 39.85 -3.20 5.54
N LEU A 17 40.37 -2.27 4.72
CA LEU A 17 39.56 -1.26 4.04
C LEU A 17 38.58 -1.85 3.02
N PHE A 18 38.94 -2.95 2.35
CA PHE A 18 38.02 -3.62 1.41
C PHE A 18 37.03 -4.58 2.08
N THR A 19 37.25 -4.98 3.33
CA THR A 19 36.27 -5.79 4.10
C THR A 19 35.16 -4.97 4.76
N SER A 20 35.31 -3.66 4.90
CA SER A 20 34.27 -2.81 5.53
C SER A 20 33.12 -2.46 4.59
N CYS A 21 33.25 -2.72 3.28
CA CYS A 21 32.15 -2.64 2.32
C CYS A 21 31.41 -3.98 2.25
N ALA A 22 30.95 -4.51 3.39
CA ALA A 22 29.91 -5.52 3.37
C ALA A 22 28.61 -4.81 2.95
N LYS A 23 28.02 -5.23 1.82
CA LYS A 23 26.68 -4.79 1.43
C LYS A 23 25.75 -5.10 2.60
N GLU A 24 25.23 -4.06 3.25
CA GLU A 24 24.20 -4.21 4.27
C GLU A 24 23.05 -4.97 3.59
N LYS A 25 22.85 -6.23 3.99
CA LYS A 25 21.62 -6.92 3.69
C LYS A 25 20.58 -6.24 4.55
N ILE A 26 19.98 -5.17 4.02
CA ILE A 26 18.72 -4.66 4.53
C ILE A 26 17.80 -5.87 4.53
N TYR A 27 17.53 -6.41 5.72
CA TYR A 27 16.53 -7.44 5.91
C TYR A 27 15.21 -6.72 5.77
N ASP A 28 14.86 -6.43 4.52
CA ASP A 28 13.58 -5.83 4.21
C ASP A 28 12.54 -6.89 4.58
N ASN A 29 11.81 -6.65 5.65
CA ASN A 29 10.68 -7.48 6.05
C ASN A 29 9.41 -7.08 5.27
N ARG A 30 9.54 -6.17 4.26
CA ARG A 30 8.46 -5.74 3.35
C ARG A 30 8.22 -6.58 2.07
N PRO A 31 8.98 -7.63 1.67
CA PRO A 31 8.94 -8.17 0.32
C PRO A 31 7.63 -8.89 -0.03
N ASN A 32 6.81 -9.24 0.97
CA ASN A 32 5.51 -9.86 0.74
C ASN A 32 4.36 -8.86 0.49
N TRP A 33 4.54 -7.56 0.75
CA TRP A 33 3.50 -6.56 0.48
C TRP A 33 3.51 -6.16 -0.98
N LEU A 34 4.69 -5.94 -1.56
CA LEU A 34 4.82 -5.52 -2.96
C LEU A 34 4.40 -6.61 -3.96
N SER A 35 4.30 -7.86 -3.51
CA SER A 35 3.72 -8.96 -4.29
C SER A 35 2.19 -9.04 -4.22
N GLN A 36 1.56 -8.26 -3.34
CA GLN A 36 0.10 -8.19 -3.22
C GLN A 36 -0.48 -7.18 -4.22
N GLU A 37 -1.80 -7.12 -4.28
CA GLU A 37 -2.53 -6.15 -5.10
C GLU A 37 -2.18 -4.72 -4.66
N SER A 38 -1.97 -3.84 -5.64
CA SER A 38 -1.77 -2.41 -5.43
C SER A 38 -3.07 -1.65 -5.68
N GLY A 39 -3.29 -0.57 -4.95
CA GLY A 39 -4.39 0.35 -5.19
C GLY A 39 -4.09 1.77 -4.77
N ASP A 40 -4.68 2.73 -5.48
CA ASP A 40 -4.52 4.16 -5.23
C ASP A 40 -5.66 4.68 -4.36
N VAL A 41 -5.36 5.43 -3.31
CA VAL A 41 -6.39 6.07 -2.49
C VAL A 41 -6.99 7.25 -3.25
N VAL A 42 -8.18 7.07 -3.79
CA VAL A 42 -8.87 8.08 -4.62
C VAL A 42 -9.75 9.04 -3.84
N TYR A 43 -10.07 8.66 -2.60
CA TYR A 43 -10.80 9.48 -1.64
C TYR A 43 -10.40 9.07 -0.22
N SER A 44 -10.26 10.06 0.66
CA SER A 44 -10.12 9.82 2.10
C SER A 44 -10.77 10.97 2.85
N ASN A 45 -11.60 10.66 3.83
CA ASN A 45 -12.15 11.65 4.73
C ASN A 45 -12.01 11.19 6.18
N ASN A 46 -11.08 11.88 6.82
CA ASN A 46 -10.70 11.73 8.21
C ASN A 46 -11.83 11.98 9.22
N LEU A 47 -12.83 12.79 8.88
CA LEU A 47 -13.99 13.06 9.74
C LEU A 47 -14.96 11.89 9.79
N CYS A 48 -15.08 11.15 8.68
CA CYS A 48 -15.97 10.00 8.59
C CYS A 48 -15.26 8.68 8.91
N GLY A 49 -13.92 8.65 8.83
CA GLY A 49 -13.14 7.44 9.07
C GLY A 49 -13.20 6.43 7.92
N TYR A 50 -13.52 6.87 6.71
CA TYR A 50 -13.57 6.02 5.51
C TYR A 50 -12.68 6.58 4.40
N TYR A 51 -12.16 5.66 3.60
CA TYR A 51 -11.42 5.97 2.38
C TYR A 51 -11.79 4.97 1.28
N ALA A 52 -11.62 5.39 0.04
CA ALA A 52 -11.85 4.58 -1.14
C ALA A 52 -10.52 4.35 -1.86
N VAL A 53 -10.30 3.10 -2.24
CA VAL A 53 -9.12 2.66 -2.99
C VAL A 53 -9.56 2.22 -4.38
N GLU A 54 -8.92 2.74 -5.41
CA GLU A 54 -9.07 2.27 -6.78
C GLU A 54 -8.04 1.17 -7.05
N THR A 55 -8.49 0.03 -7.56
CA THR A 55 -7.64 -1.09 -7.97
C THR A 55 -7.90 -1.45 -9.43
N ASN A 56 -7.23 -2.49 -9.92
CA ASN A 56 -7.49 -3.02 -11.28
C ASN A 56 -8.88 -3.65 -11.40
N TYR A 57 -9.53 -3.99 -10.29
CA TYR A 57 -10.81 -4.70 -10.27
C TYR A 57 -12.01 -3.78 -10.01
N GLY A 58 -11.77 -2.53 -9.61
CA GLY A 58 -12.84 -1.57 -9.31
C GLY A 58 -12.44 -0.66 -8.15
N TYR A 59 -13.43 -0.30 -7.35
CA TYR A 59 -13.27 0.54 -6.16
C TYR A 59 -13.59 -0.26 -4.90
N THR A 60 -12.81 -0.05 -3.85
CA THR A 60 -12.96 -0.70 -2.54
C THR A 60 -13.15 0.34 -1.46
N ILE A 61 -14.20 0.21 -0.66
CA ILE A 61 -14.50 1.09 0.47
C ILE A 61 -13.97 0.47 1.75
N ILE A 62 -13.16 1.23 2.46
CA ILE A 62 -12.46 0.76 3.65
C ILE A 62 -12.73 1.72 4.81
N GLN A 63 -13.18 1.15 5.92
CA GLN A 63 -13.20 1.83 7.21
C GLN A 63 -11.80 1.80 7.82
N ASN A 64 -11.29 2.96 8.19
CA ASN A 64 -10.02 3.09 8.89
C ASN A 64 -10.18 2.66 10.35
N LEU A 65 -9.31 1.76 10.83
CA LEU A 65 -9.31 1.28 12.22
C LEU A 65 -8.18 1.89 13.06
N ASP A 66 -7.12 2.41 12.44
CA ASP A 66 -5.89 2.88 13.12
C ASP A 66 -5.77 4.40 13.18
N GLY A 67 -6.81 5.13 12.77
CA GLY A 67 -6.79 6.59 12.70
C GLY A 67 -5.97 7.16 11.53
N LEU A 68 -5.84 8.49 11.49
CA LEU A 68 -5.48 9.38 10.37
C LEU A 68 -4.14 9.07 9.64
N ARG A 69 -4.06 7.99 8.86
CA ARG A 69 -2.82 7.55 8.19
C ARG A 69 -2.93 7.25 6.70
N THR A 70 -4.11 7.45 6.13
CA THR A 70 -4.37 7.13 4.73
C THR A 70 -4.98 8.35 4.06
N TYR A 71 -4.24 8.97 3.15
CA TYR A 71 -4.62 10.20 2.48
C TYR A 71 -4.89 9.94 1.01
N LYS A 72 -5.70 10.81 0.41
CA LYS A 72 -5.92 10.79 -1.03
C LYS A 72 -4.58 10.96 -1.75
N GLY A 73 -4.28 10.05 -2.69
CA GLY A 73 -3.03 9.97 -3.43
C GLY A 73 -2.02 8.97 -2.87
N ASP A 74 -2.29 8.36 -1.71
CA ASP A 74 -1.43 7.30 -1.18
C ASP A 74 -1.57 6.02 -2.02
N VAL A 75 -0.46 5.28 -2.13
CA VAL A 75 -0.42 3.96 -2.78
C VAL A 75 -0.42 2.90 -1.69
N LEU A 76 -1.41 2.02 -1.73
CA LEU A 76 -1.57 0.93 -0.78
C LEU A 76 -1.32 -0.42 -1.44
N TYR A 77 -0.75 -1.34 -0.67
CA TYR A 77 -0.61 -2.75 -1.03
C TYR A 77 -1.34 -3.63 -0.02
N GLY A 78 -2.10 -4.60 -0.50
CA GLY A 78 -2.83 -5.51 0.37
C GLY A 78 -3.84 -6.38 -0.38
N ASN A 79 -4.75 -7.00 0.37
CA ASN A 79 -5.89 -7.70 -0.21
C ASN A 79 -7.11 -6.77 -0.21
N PHE A 80 -7.48 -6.21 -1.37
CA PHE A 80 -8.66 -5.36 -1.51
C PHE A 80 -9.95 -6.13 -1.84
N GLY A 81 -9.84 -7.44 -2.13
CA GLY A 81 -10.97 -8.31 -2.45
C GLY A 81 -11.54 -9.03 -1.23
N GLY A 82 -12.86 -9.07 -1.10
CA GLY A 82 -13.55 -9.69 0.03
C GLY A 82 -13.75 -8.74 1.22
N VAL A 83 -14.81 -8.94 2.00
CA VAL A 83 -15.13 -8.12 3.18
C VAL A 83 -14.34 -8.53 4.42
N GLY A 84 -14.13 -7.61 5.37
CA GLY A 84 -13.56 -7.88 6.68
C GLY A 84 -12.23 -7.17 6.99
N SER A 85 -11.85 -7.20 8.26
CA SER A 85 -10.66 -6.52 8.80
C SER A 85 -9.35 -7.16 8.35
N ARG A 86 -8.40 -6.32 7.95
CA ARG A 86 -7.06 -6.72 7.51
C ARG A 86 -6.09 -5.55 7.56
N ASN A 87 -4.82 -5.85 7.30
CA ASN A 87 -3.75 -4.88 7.22
C ASN A 87 -3.42 -4.53 5.77
N PHE A 88 -3.04 -3.29 5.55
CA PHE A 88 -2.59 -2.72 4.30
C PHE A 88 -1.24 -2.05 4.52
N TYR A 89 -0.33 -2.18 3.58
CA TYR A 89 0.92 -1.45 3.59
C TYR A 89 0.75 -0.16 2.79
N ASN A 90 0.82 0.99 3.46
CA ASN A 90 0.88 2.30 2.83
C ASN A 90 2.31 2.55 2.39
N HIS A 91 2.56 2.39 1.09
CA HIS A 91 3.89 2.54 0.51
C HIS A 91 4.35 4.00 0.51
N THR A 92 3.44 4.94 0.30
CA THR A 92 3.74 6.38 0.31
C THR A 92 4.20 6.85 1.68
N ALA A 93 3.58 6.36 2.76
CA ALA A 93 3.90 6.74 4.13
C ALA A 93 4.85 5.77 4.86
N ASP A 94 5.26 4.67 4.22
CA ASP A 94 6.07 3.58 4.77
C ASP A 94 5.57 3.02 6.11
N VAL A 95 4.25 2.80 6.21
CA VAL A 95 3.59 2.29 7.42
C VAL A 95 2.56 1.23 7.10
N VAL A 96 2.34 0.30 8.04
CA VAL A 96 1.21 -0.63 7.98
C VAL A 96 0.01 -0.01 8.68
N THR A 97 -1.15 -0.06 8.02
CA THR A 97 -2.43 0.43 8.52
C THR A 97 -3.46 -0.69 8.54
N SER A 98 -4.38 -0.65 9.48
CA SER A 98 -5.48 -1.61 9.63
C SER A 98 -6.77 -0.98 9.13
N GLY A 99 -7.53 -1.75 8.37
CA GLY A 99 -8.81 -1.32 7.83
C GLY A 99 -9.79 -2.47 7.71
N ASN A 100 -11.08 -2.14 7.75
CA ASN A 100 -12.16 -3.07 7.49
C ASN A 100 -12.72 -2.83 6.09
N VAL A 101 -12.55 -3.80 5.19
CA VAL A 101 -13.15 -3.75 3.85
C VAL A 101 -14.64 -3.97 3.96
N LEU A 102 -15.42 -2.97 3.57
CA LEU A 102 -16.88 -3.02 3.64
C LEU A 102 -17.50 -3.50 2.34
N GLN A 103 -16.97 -3.00 1.22
CA GLN A 103 -17.41 -3.30 -0.13
C GLN A 103 -16.20 -3.22 -1.07
N TYR A 104 -16.19 -4.02 -2.13
CA TYR A 104 -15.04 -4.20 -3.02
C TYR A 104 -15.50 -4.48 -4.45
N ASP A 105 -14.58 -4.32 -5.41
CA ASP A 105 -14.81 -4.51 -6.85
C ASP A 105 -16.02 -3.69 -7.38
N LEU A 106 -16.26 -2.52 -6.77
CA LEU A 106 -17.37 -1.63 -7.13
C LEU A 106 -17.05 -0.87 -8.42
N THR A 107 -18.09 -0.50 -9.15
CA THR A 107 -18.01 0.55 -10.17
C THR A 107 -17.88 1.93 -9.53
N TYR A 108 -17.53 2.94 -10.33
CA TYR A 108 -17.39 4.31 -9.85
C TYR A 108 -18.66 4.84 -9.16
N ASN A 109 -19.82 4.60 -9.76
CA ASN A 109 -21.09 5.11 -9.24
C ASN A 109 -21.49 4.38 -7.93
N GLU A 110 -21.31 3.06 -7.87
CA GLU A 110 -21.59 2.30 -6.65
C GLU A 110 -20.68 2.72 -5.50
N ALA A 111 -19.41 3.04 -5.78
CA ALA A 111 -18.50 3.58 -4.78
C ALA A 111 -18.91 4.98 -4.31
N LEU A 112 -19.46 5.83 -5.18
CA LEU A 112 -20.02 7.12 -4.77
C LEU A 112 -21.23 6.94 -3.85
N ASP A 113 -22.13 6.03 -4.21
CA ASP A 113 -23.32 5.72 -3.39
C ASP A 113 -22.92 5.14 -2.03
N ALA A 114 -21.92 4.27 -2.00
CA ALA A 114 -21.38 3.71 -0.76
C ALA A 114 -20.73 4.80 0.11
N LEU A 115 -19.96 5.72 -0.48
CA LEU A 115 -19.38 6.84 0.26
C LEU A 115 -20.45 7.80 0.80
N ASP A 116 -21.53 8.05 0.05
CA ASP A 116 -22.65 8.86 0.53
C ASP A 116 -23.34 8.18 1.72
N TYR A 117 -23.53 6.86 1.66
CA TYR A 117 -24.09 6.07 2.75
C TYR A 117 -23.21 6.07 4.02
N TYR A 118 -21.90 5.83 3.88
CA TYR A 118 -20.99 5.73 5.03
C TYR A 118 -20.48 7.09 5.54
N CYS A 119 -20.48 8.12 4.71
CA CYS A 119 -19.99 9.48 5.01
C CYS A 119 -20.98 10.55 4.53
N PRO A 120 -22.20 10.62 5.08
CA PRO A 120 -23.26 11.51 4.57
C PRO A 120 -22.95 13.02 4.75
N THR A 121 -21.97 13.38 5.57
CA THR A 121 -21.66 14.78 5.91
C THR A 121 -20.88 15.54 4.82
N GLY A 122 -20.42 14.88 3.76
CA GLY A 122 -19.62 15.52 2.69
C GLY A 122 -20.38 15.79 1.38
N SER A 123 -21.68 15.49 1.29
CA SER A 123 -22.42 15.51 0.01
C SER A 123 -22.97 16.88 -0.42
N ALA A 124 -22.76 17.94 0.36
CA ALA A 124 -23.28 19.28 0.05
C ALA A 124 -22.82 19.86 -1.30
N ASN A 125 -21.79 19.28 -1.95
CA ASN A 125 -21.33 19.65 -3.29
C ASN A 125 -21.13 18.45 -4.25
N GLY A 126 -21.68 17.28 -3.92
CA GLY A 126 -21.47 16.04 -4.67
C GLY A 126 -20.07 15.45 -4.46
N PHE A 127 -20.00 14.22 -3.97
CA PHE A 127 -18.72 13.52 -3.82
C PHE A 127 -18.05 13.33 -5.18
N ARG A 128 -16.78 13.71 -5.27
CA ARG A 128 -15.94 13.46 -6.45
C ARG A 128 -14.70 12.69 -6.03
N MET A 129 -14.68 11.40 -6.36
CA MET A 129 -13.45 10.61 -6.30
C MET A 129 -12.59 10.92 -7.52
N THR A 130 -11.27 10.91 -7.33
CA THR A 130 -10.34 10.95 -8.48
C THR A 130 -10.41 9.63 -9.22
N GLN A 131 -10.29 9.67 -10.54
CA GLN A 131 -10.25 8.48 -11.37
C GLN A 131 -8.86 8.38 -11.98
N SER A 132 -8.24 7.21 -11.87
CA SER A 132 -7.01 6.93 -12.61
C SER A 132 -7.30 6.89 -14.12
N ALA A 133 -6.24 6.96 -14.94
CA ALA A 133 -6.37 6.79 -16.39
C ALA A 133 -6.96 5.43 -16.82
N THR A 134 -6.97 4.45 -15.91
CA THR A 134 -7.48 3.09 -16.15
C THR A 134 -8.88 2.85 -15.58
N ALA A 135 -9.54 3.90 -15.08
CA ALA A 135 -10.85 3.79 -14.42
C ALA A 135 -11.93 3.12 -15.28
N GLN A 136 -11.84 3.24 -16.61
CA GLN A 136 -12.81 2.70 -17.57
C GLN A 136 -12.49 1.26 -18.04
N SER A 137 -11.37 0.67 -17.60
CA SER A 137 -10.90 -0.63 -18.07
C SER A 137 -10.62 -1.57 -16.90
N LYS A 138 -11.62 -1.75 -16.04
CA LYS A 138 -11.56 -2.67 -14.89
C LYS A 138 -11.76 -4.11 -15.34
N ILE A 139 -11.11 -5.03 -14.63
CA ILE A 139 -11.16 -6.47 -14.88
C ILE A 139 -12.01 -7.11 -13.80
N GLU A 140 -12.83 -8.10 -14.13
CA GLU A 140 -13.56 -8.86 -13.11
C GLU A 140 -12.61 -9.75 -12.29
N ARG A 141 -12.78 -9.76 -10.97
CA ARG A 141 -12.00 -10.62 -10.10
C ARG A 141 -12.52 -12.06 -10.21
N ILE A 142 -11.66 -12.97 -10.66
CA ILE A 142 -11.98 -14.41 -10.64
C ILE A 142 -11.90 -14.87 -9.17
N THR A 143 -13.05 -14.92 -8.50
CA THR A 143 -13.13 -15.48 -7.15
C THR A 143 -13.12 -17.00 -7.25
N THR A 144 -12.00 -17.63 -6.93
CA THR A 144 -12.03 -19.08 -6.62
C THR A 144 -12.85 -19.25 -5.35
N PRO A 145 -13.94 -20.04 -5.35
CA PRO A 145 -14.74 -20.23 -4.16
C PRO A 145 -13.85 -20.83 -3.06
N VAL A 146 -13.74 -20.12 -1.94
CA VAL A 146 -13.15 -20.68 -0.72
C VAL A 146 -14.07 -21.82 -0.30
N LYS A 147 -13.64 -23.06 -0.47
CA LYS A 147 -14.32 -24.22 0.13
C LYS A 147 -14.37 -23.98 1.64
N GLN A 148 -15.56 -23.76 2.16
CA GLN A 148 -15.86 -23.78 3.59
C GLN A 148 -15.70 -25.21 4.13
#